data_AF-A0A9P5K559-F1
#
_entry.id   AF-A0A9P5K559-F1
#
_cell.length_a   1.000
_cell.length_b   1.000
_cell.length_c   1.000
_cell.angle_alpha   90.00
_cell.angle_beta   90.00
_cell.angle_gamma   90.00
#
_symmetry.space_group_name_H-M   'P 1'
#
loop_
_entity.id
_entity.type
_entity.pdbx_description
1 polymer ?
#
loop_
_entity_poly.entity_id
_entity_poly.type
_entity_poly.pdbx_seq_one_letter_code
_entity_poly.pdbx_strand_id
1 'polypeptide(L)'
;MERMQAINAERSSPSLAASRDGVIAMIQTPSATHDNTFLPNPPSDDDIGLLRRADLACYFQLVHPNWSFLDENVLVEWFQACVEQKVPSNNYQSYFVQMIWNQSIWLTFDGGLIDANFEHLFAIRRTQSKIRRFWKQMRTLNGQSDYRIQNIHEIKAELDQWKGMIPLISSNTDRSTNCHPLSMLMLYNYCICCLFQNELAVPNIDDHAVLLTAASENARCFRRIQEHRPMVYCTWTTLLEQFTVGIILISCFWGTPYIYRSTAFQAPDTLQALEDCGSTLSGFANRWKNAEVYYETYTLLTSQTPISFPDNSDFEFPDQLKPQISGLTQTLEERGVSMAVLAMIGRIISSPASSREYP
;
A
#
# COMPACT_ATOMS: atom_id res chain seq x y z
N MET A 1 72.63 -26.21 5.00
CA MET A 1 72.32 -25.33 3.86
C MET A 1 71.06 -24.56 4.26
N GLU A 2 71.22 -23.61 5.20
CA GLU A 2 71.47 -22.18 4.92
C GLU A 2 70.24 -21.50 4.32
N ARG A 3 69.72 -20.35 4.75
CA ARG A 3 69.93 -19.39 5.86
C ARG A 3 68.74 -18.41 5.68
N MET A 4 67.88 -18.20 6.67
CA MET A 4 67.86 -17.02 7.57
C MET A 4 68.07 -15.65 6.88
N GLN A 5 67.02 -14.80 6.88
CA GLN A 5 66.88 -13.52 7.64
C GLN A 5 65.68 -12.71 7.09
N ALA A 6 64.64 -12.47 7.91
CA ALA A 6 64.38 -11.24 8.68
C ALA A 6 64.06 -10.04 7.76
N ILE A 7 62.89 -9.41 7.87
CA ILE A 7 62.63 -8.32 8.83
C ILE A 7 61.15 -8.32 9.28
N ASN A 8 60.98 -8.15 10.59
CA ASN A 8 59.75 -7.85 11.32
C ASN A 8 59.83 -6.37 11.77
N ALA A 9 58.70 -5.76 12.12
CA ALA A 9 58.46 -4.35 12.57
C ALA A 9 57.99 -3.43 11.42
N GLU A 10 56.88 -2.67 11.49
CA GLU A 10 56.20 -2.05 12.63
C GLU A 10 54.72 -1.74 12.31
N ARG A 11 53.91 -1.80 13.37
CA ARG A 11 52.61 -1.13 13.60
C ARG A 11 52.41 0.18 12.82
N SER A 12 51.19 0.41 12.33
CA SER A 12 50.25 1.44 12.85
C SER A 12 49.25 1.86 11.77
N SER A 13 47.97 1.93 12.16
CA SER A 13 46.90 2.63 11.42
C SER A 13 47.26 4.08 11.09
N PRO A 14 46.53 4.68 10.13
CA PRO A 14 45.93 5.98 10.44
C PRO A 14 44.44 6.03 10.09
N SER A 15 43.65 6.38 11.10
CA SER A 15 42.41 7.16 10.94
C SER A 15 42.75 8.62 10.61
N LEU A 16 41.93 9.31 9.82
CA LEU A 16 41.57 10.75 9.91
C LEU A 16 40.78 11.07 8.62
N ALA A 17 39.46 11.21 8.64
CA ALA A 17 38.69 12.38 9.08
C ALA A 17 39.05 13.68 8.32
N ALA A 18 38.22 14.03 7.33
CA ALA A 18 37.90 15.37 6.81
C ALA A 18 37.13 15.17 5.47
N SER A 19 36.10 15.92 5.06
CA SER A 19 35.46 17.11 5.60
C SER A 19 34.02 17.18 5.06
N ARG A 20 33.19 17.93 5.76
CA ARG A 20 31.73 18.00 5.74
C ARG A 20 31.20 19.08 4.77
N ASP A 21 31.96 19.45 3.74
CA ASP A 21 31.74 20.68 2.96
C ASP A 21 31.66 20.50 1.43
N GLY A 22 31.41 19.29 0.91
CA GLY A 22 31.41 19.04 -0.54
C GLY A 22 30.06 19.19 -1.27
N VAL A 23 28.94 19.31 -0.56
CA VAL A 23 27.59 19.23 -1.17
C VAL A 23 26.91 20.61 -1.27
N ILE A 24 27.51 21.66 -0.72
CA ILE A 24 27.00 23.04 -0.79
C ILE A 24 27.76 23.80 -1.88
N ALA A 25 27.62 23.40 -3.15
CA ALA A 25 28.19 24.18 -4.24
C ALA A 25 27.58 23.89 -5.63
N MET A 26 26.28 23.63 -5.76
CA MET A 26 25.58 23.76 -7.06
C MET A 26 24.11 24.13 -6.88
N ILE A 27 23.87 25.33 -6.34
CA ILE A 27 22.60 26.04 -6.56
C ILE A 27 22.95 27.44 -7.05
N GLN A 28 22.27 27.83 -8.14
CA GLN A 28 22.15 29.17 -8.73
C GLN A 28 23.04 29.50 -9.93
N THR A 29 22.45 29.36 -11.12
CA THR A 29 22.29 30.50 -12.05
C THR A 29 20.94 30.38 -12.78
N PRO A 30 20.10 31.43 -12.82
CA PRO A 30 18.87 31.47 -13.60
C PRO A 30 19.18 31.85 -15.05
N SER A 31 18.56 31.19 -16.03
CA SER A 31 18.59 31.68 -17.41
C SER A 31 17.32 31.31 -18.18
N ALA A 32 16.64 32.39 -18.57
CA ALA A 32 15.88 32.61 -19.79
C ALA A 32 14.64 31.72 -20.08
N THR A 33 13.50 32.36 -19.83
CA THR A 33 12.24 32.29 -20.58
C THR A 33 12.36 31.74 -22.00
N HIS A 34 11.80 30.55 -22.23
CA HIS A 34 11.25 30.17 -23.53
C HIS A 34 9.73 30.22 -23.42
N ASP A 35 9.14 31.18 -24.13
CA ASP A 35 7.70 31.26 -24.37
C ASP A 35 7.23 29.99 -25.09
N ASN A 36 6.51 29.13 -24.36
CA ASN A 36 5.79 28.00 -24.93
C ASN A 36 4.39 28.47 -25.36
N THR A 37 4.30 29.06 -26.56
CA THR A 37 3.05 29.43 -27.24
C THR A 37 2.23 28.22 -27.75
N PHE A 38 2.30 27.06 -27.09
CA PHE A 38 1.56 25.84 -27.47
C PHE A 38 0.70 25.24 -26.35
N LEU A 39 0.52 25.93 -25.24
CA LEU A 39 -0.46 25.55 -24.23
C LEU A 39 -1.78 26.31 -24.48
N PRO A 40 -2.93 25.64 -24.60
CA PRO A 40 -4.21 26.34 -24.51
C PRO A 40 -4.26 27.08 -23.17
N ASN A 41 -4.82 28.29 -23.19
CA ASN A 41 -4.98 29.09 -21.97
C ASN A 41 -5.71 28.28 -20.89
N PRO A 42 -5.40 28.49 -19.59
CA PRO A 42 -6.14 27.85 -18.52
C PRO A 42 -7.64 28.09 -18.71
N PRO A 43 -8.51 27.08 -18.44
CA PRO A 43 -9.94 27.25 -18.56
C PRO A 43 -10.38 28.46 -17.75
N SER A 44 -11.29 29.26 -18.30
CA SER A 44 -11.85 30.40 -17.58
C SER A 44 -12.56 29.93 -16.30
N ASP A 45 -12.74 30.79 -15.31
CA ASP A 45 -13.45 30.43 -14.06
C ASP A 45 -14.84 29.79 -14.31
N ASP A 46 -15.46 30.07 -15.47
CA ASP A 46 -16.72 29.47 -15.90
C ASP A 46 -16.59 27.99 -16.30
N ASP A 47 -15.43 27.56 -16.81
CA ASP A 47 -15.17 26.19 -17.25
C ASP A 47 -15.00 25.23 -16.05
N ILE A 48 -14.55 25.75 -14.90
CA ILE A 48 -14.43 24.98 -13.66
C ILE A 48 -15.82 24.52 -13.17
N GLY A 49 -16.86 25.33 -13.37
CA GLY A 49 -18.24 24.97 -13.04
C GLY A 49 -18.82 23.87 -13.94
N LEU A 50 -18.45 23.87 -15.23
CA LEU A 50 -18.83 22.85 -16.21
C LEU A 50 -18.15 21.51 -15.94
N LEU A 51 -16.83 21.52 -15.66
CA LEU A 51 -16.04 20.33 -15.32
C LEU A 51 -16.64 19.61 -14.10
N ARG A 52 -17.03 20.38 -13.08
CA ARG A 52 -17.62 19.88 -11.83
C ARG A 52 -19.02 19.28 -11.99
N ARG A 53 -19.81 19.71 -12.97
CA ARG A 53 -21.12 19.07 -13.25
C ARG A 53 -20.96 17.73 -13.95
N ALA A 54 -19.99 17.61 -14.86
CA ALA A 54 -19.68 16.34 -15.52
C ALA A 54 -19.22 15.28 -14.50
N ASP A 55 -18.40 15.69 -13.52
CA ASP A 55 -17.97 14.84 -12.40
C ASP A 55 -19.14 14.21 -11.63
N LEU A 56 -20.18 15.00 -11.35
CA LEU A 56 -21.36 14.57 -10.63
C LEU A 56 -22.21 13.61 -11.49
N ALA A 57 -22.35 13.91 -12.79
CA ALA A 57 -23.04 13.04 -13.73
C ALA A 57 -22.34 11.67 -13.88
N CYS A 58 -21.00 11.64 -13.97
CA CYS A 58 -20.22 10.40 -14.00
C CYS A 58 -20.40 9.57 -12.72
N TYR A 59 -20.45 10.21 -11.55
CA TYR A 59 -20.75 9.51 -10.30
C TYR A 59 -22.12 8.81 -10.37
N PHE A 60 -23.16 9.48 -10.84
CA PHE A 60 -24.50 8.87 -10.96
C PHE A 60 -24.58 7.77 -12.00
N GLN A 61 -23.85 7.88 -13.10
CA GLN A 61 -23.85 6.86 -14.14
C GLN A 61 -23.05 5.61 -13.75
N LEU A 62 -21.88 5.80 -13.12
CA LEU A 62 -20.91 4.72 -12.96
C LEU A 62 -20.89 4.16 -11.54
N VAL A 63 -20.98 5.03 -10.53
CA VAL A 63 -20.73 4.67 -9.13
C VAL A 63 -22.04 4.40 -8.39
N HIS A 64 -23.02 5.30 -8.52
CA HIS A 64 -24.28 5.28 -7.79
C HIS A 64 -25.10 3.98 -7.95
N PRO A 65 -25.22 3.35 -9.13
CA PRO A 65 -26.01 2.12 -9.29
C PRO A 65 -25.50 0.95 -8.43
N ASN A 66 -24.21 0.99 -8.09
CA ASN A 66 -23.55 -0.04 -7.29
C ASN A 66 -23.37 0.38 -5.81
N TRP A 67 -23.46 1.68 -5.54
CA TRP A 67 -23.16 2.34 -4.27
C TRP A 67 -24.07 3.56 -4.06
N SER A 68 -25.36 3.32 -3.91
CA SER A 68 -26.40 4.33 -3.68
C SER A 68 -26.45 4.79 -2.23
N PHE A 69 -25.32 5.27 -1.68
CA PHE A 69 -25.26 5.72 -0.29
C PHE A 69 -25.75 7.17 -0.10
N LEU A 70 -25.99 7.91 -1.20
CA LEU A 70 -26.56 9.25 -1.20
C LEU A 70 -27.71 9.32 -2.21
N ASP A 71 -28.81 9.97 -1.83
CA ASP A 71 -29.92 10.24 -2.74
C ASP A 71 -29.49 11.23 -3.82
N GLU A 72 -29.95 11.02 -5.05
CA GLU A 72 -29.55 11.83 -6.20
C GLU A 72 -29.95 13.29 -6.05
N ASN A 73 -31.19 13.54 -5.62
CA ASN A 73 -31.69 14.90 -5.46
C ASN A 73 -30.95 15.63 -4.32
N VAL A 74 -30.72 14.93 -3.20
CA VAL A 74 -29.98 15.47 -2.06
C VAL A 74 -28.55 15.85 -2.44
N LEU A 75 -27.88 15.02 -3.22
CA LEU A 75 -26.49 15.26 -3.61
C LEU A 75 -26.38 16.36 -4.68
N VAL A 76 -27.36 16.48 -5.59
CA VAL A 76 -27.47 17.62 -6.53
C VAL A 76 -27.69 18.94 -5.79
N GLU A 77 -28.52 18.94 -4.75
CA GLU A 77 -28.72 20.11 -3.89
C GLU A 77 -27.44 20.50 -3.14
N TRP A 78 -26.73 19.53 -2.57
CA TRP A 78 -25.45 19.79 -1.89
C TRP A 78 -24.38 20.30 -2.86
N PHE A 79 -24.34 19.75 -4.07
CA PHE A 79 -23.46 20.23 -5.13
C PHE A 79 -23.74 21.69 -5.46
N GLN A 80 -24.99 22.04 -5.72
CA GLN A 80 -25.39 23.40 -6.05
C GLN A 80 -25.05 24.37 -4.92
N ALA A 81 -25.32 23.97 -3.68
CA ALA A 81 -24.99 24.78 -2.50
C ALA A 81 -23.47 24.97 -2.30
N CYS A 82 -22.65 23.98 -2.64
CA CYS A 82 -21.19 24.09 -2.59
C CYS A 82 -20.63 24.98 -3.72
N VAL A 83 -21.19 24.88 -4.95
CA VAL A 83 -20.81 25.75 -6.08
C VAL A 83 -21.14 27.21 -5.79
N GLU A 84 -22.29 27.46 -5.18
CA GLU A 84 -22.74 28.81 -4.77
C GLU A 84 -22.05 29.31 -3.49
N GLN A 85 -21.09 28.56 -2.93
CA GLN A 85 -20.38 28.86 -1.68
C GLN A 85 -21.31 29.11 -0.48
N LYS A 86 -22.53 28.55 -0.52
CA LYS A 86 -23.53 28.66 0.56
C LYS A 86 -23.25 27.71 1.72
N VAL A 87 -22.28 26.81 1.56
CA VAL A 87 -21.90 25.81 2.55
C VAL A 87 -20.42 26.01 2.94
N PRO A 88 -20.11 26.08 4.24
CA PRO A 88 -18.72 26.15 4.72
C PRO A 88 -17.90 24.93 4.27
N SER A 89 -16.64 25.14 3.91
CA SER A 89 -15.75 24.07 3.42
C SER A 89 -15.49 22.93 4.41
N ASN A 90 -15.77 23.14 5.70
CA ASN A 90 -15.65 22.15 6.77
C ASN A 90 -16.96 21.39 7.06
N ASN A 91 -18.02 21.63 6.30
CA ASN A 91 -19.29 20.91 6.43
C ASN A 91 -19.18 19.51 5.78
N TYR A 92 -19.81 18.51 6.37
CA TYR A 92 -19.83 17.14 5.83
C TYR A 92 -20.40 17.08 4.40
N GLN A 93 -21.34 17.97 4.05
CA GLN A 93 -21.89 18.08 2.69
C GLN A 93 -20.79 18.47 1.69
N SER A 94 -19.97 19.46 2.05
CA SER A 94 -18.81 19.86 1.26
C SER A 94 -17.76 18.77 1.20
N TYR A 95 -17.58 17.97 2.26
CA TYR A 95 -16.70 16.80 2.23
C TYR A 95 -17.17 15.75 1.21
N PHE A 96 -18.46 15.40 1.17
CA PHE A 96 -18.97 14.42 0.21
C PHE A 96 -18.89 14.91 -1.23
N VAL A 97 -19.22 16.19 -1.45
CA VAL A 97 -19.09 16.82 -2.77
C VAL A 97 -17.62 16.91 -3.19
N GLN A 98 -16.71 17.27 -2.27
CA GLN A 98 -15.26 17.26 -2.52
C GLN A 98 -14.70 15.86 -2.71
N MET A 99 -15.25 14.83 -2.06
CA MET A 99 -14.84 13.45 -2.29
C MET A 99 -15.20 13.05 -3.72
N ILE A 100 -16.41 13.40 -4.19
CA ILE A 100 -16.79 13.19 -5.58
C ILE A 100 -15.89 14.01 -6.49
N TRP A 101 -15.61 15.29 -6.22
CA TRP A 101 -14.66 16.06 -7.02
C TRP A 101 -13.25 15.50 -6.99
N ASN A 102 -12.73 15.04 -5.86
CA ASN A 102 -11.38 14.49 -5.76
C ASN A 102 -11.26 13.07 -6.32
N GLN A 103 -12.38 12.33 -6.40
CA GLN A 103 -12.47 11.05 -7.09
C GLN A 103 -12.81 11.21 -8.58
N SER A 104 -13.49 12.29 -8.97
CA SER A 104 -13.92 12.61 -10.34
C SER A 104 -12.98 13.58 -11.06
N ILE A 105 -12.04 14.27 -10.37
CA ILE A 105 -10.83 14.84 -10.99
C ILE A 105 -10.03 13.74 -11.72
N TRP A 106 -10.26 12.47 -11.36
CA TRP A 106 -9.79 11.30 -12.11
C TRP A 106 -10.72 10.85 -13.24
N LEU A 107 -11.81 11.55 -13.54
CA LEU A 107 -12.83 11.20 -14.54
C LEU A 107 -13.07 12.31 -15.59
N THR A 108 -12.59 13.55 -15.40
CA THR A 108 -12.95 14.70 -16.25
C THR A 108 -11.84 15.35 -17.07
N PHE A 109 -10.71 14.68 -17.31
CA PHE A 109 -9.86 15.08 -18.43
C PHE A 109 -10.24 14.32 -19.70
N ASP A 110 -11.03 15.04 -20.49
CA ASP A 110 -11.54 14.82 -21.86
C ASP A 110 -12.69 13.81 -22.03
N GLY A 111 -13.90 14.35 -22.23
CA GLY A 111 -15.15 13.65 -22.52
C GLY A 111 -15.20 12.98 -23.89
N GLY A 112 -14.20 12.14 -24.20
CA GLY A 112 -14.30 11.07 -25.19
C GLY A 112 -15.00 9.84 -24.63
N LEU A 113 -15.20 8.80 -25.45
CA LEU A 113 -15.53 7.44 -24.97
C LEU A 113 -14.73 7.16 -23.69
N ILE A 114 -15.37 6.58 -22.66
CA ILE A 114 -14.68 6.18 -21.42
C ILE A 114 -13.35 5.52 -21.82
N ASP A 115 -12.23 6.18 -21.53
CA ASP A 115 -10.91 5.66 -21.87
C ASP A 115 -10.81 4.26 -21.27
N ALA A 116 -10.33 3.27 -22.04
CA ALA A 116 -10.19 1.88 -21.60
C ALA A 116 -9.42 1.80 -20.27
N ASN A 117 -8.57 2.78 -19.98
CA ASN A 117 -7.92 2.98 -18.69
C ASN A 117 -8.90 3.16 -17.52
N PHE A 118 -9.92 4.01 -17.68
CA PHE A 118 -10.91 4.27 -16.64
C PHE A 118 -11.84 3.07 -16.41
N GLU A 119 -12.29 2.41 -17.48
CA GLU A 119 -13.06 1.17 -17.35
C GLU A 119 -12.27 0.12 -16.57
N HIS A 120 -10.97 0.02 -16.86
CA HIS A 120 -10.10 -0.90 -16.15
C HIS A 120 -9.93 -0.53 -14.67
N LEU A 121 -9.69 0.74 -14.35
CA LEU A 121 -9.62 1.19 -12.96
C LEU A 121 -10.95 0.97 -12.22
N PHE A 122 -12.08 1.14 -12.88
CA PHE A 122 -13.38 0.87 -12.29
C PHE A 122 -13.57 -0.62 -12.00
N ALA A 123 -13.12 -1.49 -12.91
CA ALA A 123 -13.20 -2.94 -12.73
C ALA A 123 -12.48 -3.39 -11.44
N ILE A 124 -11.26 -2.91 -11.16
CA ILE A 124 -10.58 -3.29 -9.91
C ILE A 124 -11.31 -2.76 -8.66
N ARG A 125 -11.93 -1.57 -8.71
CA ARG A 125 -12.73 -1.06 -7.58
C ARG A 125 -13.99 -1.89 -7.34
N ARG A 126 -14.59 -2.44 -8.41
CA ARG A 126 -15.67 -3.42 -8.32
C ARG A 126 -15.19 -4.71 -7.66
N THR A 127 -14.02 -5.23 -8.05
CA THR A 127 -13.45 -6.43 -7.44
C THR A 127 -13.07 -6.21 -5.95
N GLN A 128 -12.53 -5.04 -5.58
CA GLN A 128 -12.32 -4.66 -4.16
C GLN A 128 -13.63 -4.71 -3.35
N SER A 129 -14.70 -4.22 -3.95
CA SER A 129 -16.03 -4.24 -3.34
C SER A 129 -16.57 -5.67 -3.19
N LYS A 130 -16.31 -6.53 -4.19
CA LYS A 130 -16.62 -7.96 -4.17
C LYS A 130 -15.89 -8.68 -3.03
N ILE A 131 -14.58 -8.42 -2.85
CA ILE A 131 -13.77 -8.97 -1.74
C ILE A 131 -14.37 -8.59 -0.38
N ARG A 132 -14.70 -7.30 -0.17
CA ARG A 132 -15.31 -6.83 1.08
C ARG A 132 -16.65 -7.50 1.38
N ARG A 133 -17.51 -7.63 0.36
CA ARG A 133 -18.83 -8.29 0.49
C ARG A 133 -18.68 -9.77 0.79
N PHE A 134 -17.77 -10.46 0.09
CA PHE A 134 -17.44 -11.87 0.34
C PHE A 134 -17.05 -12.11 1.79
N TRP A 135 -16.08 -11.36 2.32
CA TRP A 135 -15.65 -11.54 3.71
C TRP A 135 -16.72 -11.16 4.74
N LYS A 136 -17.56 -10.17 4.44
CA LYS A 136 -18.73 -9.85 5.26
C LYS A 136 -19.73 -11.02 5.30
N GLN A 137 -19.99 -11.68 4.17
CA GLN A 137 -20.86 -12.85 4.08
C GLN A 137 -20.25 -14.07 4.79
N MET A 138 -18.94 -14.28 4.67
CA MET A 138 -18.26 -15.41 5.34
C MET A 138 -18.38 -15.36 6.86
N ARG A 139 -18.45 -14.16 7.47
CA ARG A 139 -18.75 -14.01 8.92
C ARG A 139 -20.13 -14.57 9.30
N THR A 140 -21.11 -14.54 8.39
CA THR A 140 -22.47 -15.04 8.63
C THR A 140 -22.66 -16.52 8.28
N LEU A 141 -21.90 -17.04 7.32
CA LEU A 141 -22.04 -18.42 6.81
C LEU A 141 -21.23 -19.46 7.62
N ASN A 142 -20.67 -19.06 8.77
CA ASN A 142 -19.88 -19.89 9.66
C ASN A 142 -18.79 -20.72 8.96
N GLY A 143 -18.11 -20.12 7.97
CA GLY A 143 -16.85 -20.67 7.45
C GLY A 143 -16.95 -21.94 6.60
N GLN A 144 -18.01 -22.15 5.81
CA GLN A 144 -18.06 -23.26 4.83
C GLN A 144 -16.79 -23.28 3.96
N SER A 145 -15.89 -24.25 4.22
CA SER A 145 -14.52 -24.22 3.69
C SER A 145 -14.48 -24.34 2.17
N ASP A 146 -15.30 -25.20 1.59
CA ASP A 146 -15.35 -25.40 0.14
C ASP A 146 -15.88 -24.16 -0.58
N TYR A 147 -16.93 -23.54 -0.04
CA TYR A 147 -17.47 -22.28 -0.56
C TYR A 147 -16.41 -21.16 -0.50
N ARG A 148 -15.66 -21.08 0.61
CA ARG A 148 -14.57 -20.11 0.78
C ARG A 148 -13.48 -20.31 -0.26
N ILE A 149 -12.98 -21.54 -0.40
CA ILE A 149 -11.90 -21.88 -1.35
C ILE A 149 -12.34 -21.55 -2.78
N GLN A 150 -13.54 -21.99 -3.18
CA GLN A 150 -14.09 -21.73 -4.51
C GLN A 150 -14.20 -20.23 -4.81
N ASN A 151 -14.76 -19.43 -3.89
CA ASN A 151 -14.90 -17.98 -4.09
C ASN A 151 -13.55 -17.26 -4.12
N ILE A 152 -12.57 -17.68 -3.30
CA ILE A 152 -11.21 -17.14 -3.36
C ILE A 152 -10.60 -17.40 -4.74
N HIS A 153 -10.71 -18.63 -5.27
CA HIS A 153 -10.22 -18.95 -6.61
C HIS A 153 -10.89 -18.14 -7.71
N GLU A 154 -12.21 -17.98 -7.66
CA GLU A 154 -12.97 -17.18 -8.65
C GLU A 154 -12.58 -15.71 -8.63
N ILE A 155 -12.51 -15.09 -7.44
CA ILE A 155 -12.11 -13.69 -7.32
C ILE A 155 -10.64 -13.51 -7.73
N LYS A 156 -9.76 -14.46 -7.39
CA LYS A 156 -8.36 -14.42 -7.82
C LYS A 156 -8.25 -14.52 -9.35
N ALA A 157 -9.00 -15.40 -9.99
CA ALA A 157 -9.00 -15.53 -11.45
C ALA A 157 -9.46 -14.22 -12.14
N GLU A 158 -10.47 -13.54 -11.60
CA GLU A 158 -10.91 -12.22 -12.06
C GLU A 158 -9.79 -11.17 -11.92
N LEU A 159 -9.07 -11.16 -10.79
CA LEU A 159 -7.91 -10.29 -10.59
C LEU A 159 -6.76 -10.60 -11.55
N ASP A 160 -6.48 -11.87 -11.81
CA ASP A 160 -5.40 -12.30 -12.71
C ASP A 160 -5.72 -11.91 -14.16
N GLN A 161 -6.98 -12.07 -14.59
CA GLN A 161 -7.46 -11.58 -15.87
C GLN A 161 -7.32 -10.05 -15.96
N TRP A 162 -7.70 -9.33 -14.91
CA TRP A 162 -7.54 -7.88 -14.83
C TRP A 162 -6.07 -7.49 -15.00
N LYS A 163 -5.15 -8.09 -14.22
CA LYS A 163 -3.70 -7.85 -14.35
C LYS A 163 -3.18 -8.13 -15.77
N GLY A 164 -3.68 -9.17 -16.42
CA GLY A 164 -3.29 -9.53 -17.79
C GLY A 164 -3.60 -8.44 -18.84
N MET A 165 -4.54 -7.54 -18.57
CA MET A 165 -4.89 -6.45 -19.47
C MET A 165 -3.99 -5.22 -19.33
N ILE A 166 -3.22 -5.08 -18.23
CA ILE A 166 -2.37 -3.91 -17.96
C ILE A 166 -1.50 -3.52 -19.17
N PRO A 167 -0.77 -4.42 -19.84
CA PRO A 167 0.10 -4.05 -20.96
C PRO A 167 -0.65 -3.45 -22.16
N LEU A 168 -1.95 -3.73 -22.31
CA LEU A 168 -2.76 -3.30 -23.46
C LEU A 168 -3.37 -1.92 -23.28
N ILE A 169 -3.60 -1.53 -22.04
CA ILE A 169 -4.33 -0.32 -21.67
C ILE A 169 -3.40 0.76 -21.10
N SER A 170 -2.36 0.34 -20.38
CA SER A 170 -1.58 1.25 -19.54
C SER A 170 -0.93 2.35 -20.38
N SER A 171 -1.00 3.57 -19.86
CA SER A 171 -0.27 4.68 -20.46
C SER A 171 1.07 4.90 -19.74
N ASN A 172 2.14 4.97 -20.52
CA ASN A 172 3.48 5.35 -20.03
C ASN A 172 3.71 6.88 -20.07
N THR A 173 2.74 7.68 -20.54
CA THR A 173 2.92 9.12 -20.73
C THR A 173 3.01 9.90 -19.41
N ASP A 174 2.31 9.48 -18.35
CA ASP A 174 2.47 10.04 -17.01
C ASP A 174 2.62 8.95 -15.95
N ARG A 175 3.85 8.85 -15.41
CA ARG A 175 4.27 7.88 -14.38
C ARG A 175 3.57 8.03 -13.03
N SER A 176 2.75 9.08 -12.86
CA SER A 176 2.09 9.42 -11.59
C SER A 176 0.57 9.26 -11.61
N THR A 177 0.00 8.79 -12.72
CA THR A 177 -1.44 8.53 -12.82
C THR A 177 -1.78 7.15 -12.26
N ASN A 178 -3.03 6.97 -11.83
CA ASN A 178 -3.57 5.64 -11.49
C ASN A 178 -3.46 4.65 -12.66
N CYS A 179 -3.36 5.16 -13.89
CA CYS A 179 -3.27 4.39 -15.13
C CYS A 179 -1.84 3.90 -15.44
N HIS A 180 -0.85 4.32 -14.66
CA HIS A 180 0.53 3.84 -14.83
C HIS A 180 0.64 2.36 -14.42
N PRO A 181 1.42 1.52 -15.13
CA PRO A 181 1.57 0.11 -14.81
C PRO A 181 1.93 -0.18 -13.35
N LEU A 182 2.82 0.64 -12.74
CA LEU A 182 3.19 0.44 -11.32
C LEU A 182 2.00 0.66 -10.38
N SER A 183 1.18 1.68 -10.64
CA SER A 183 -0.01 1.98 -9.84
C SER A 183 -1.05 0.86 -9.97
N MET A 184 -1.26 0.36 -11.20
CA MET A 184 -2.15 -0.76 -11.46
C MET A 184 -1.67 -2.07 -10.80
N LEU A 185 -0.37 -2.38 -10.92
CA LEU A 185 0.22 -3.55 -10.26
C LEU A 185 0.15 -3.46 -8.74
N MET A 186 0.43 -2.28 -8.17
CA MET A 186 0.26 -2.02 -6.74
C MET A 186 -1.19 -2.30 -6.31
N LEU A 187 -2.18 -1.78 -7.04
CA LEU A 187 -3.60 -2.01 -6.76
C LEU A 187 -3.99 -3.48 -6.84
N TYR A 188 -3.56 -4.20 -7.89
CA TYR A 188 -3.77 -5.64 -8.01
C TYR A 188 -3.22 -6.40 -6.81
N ASN A 189 -1.95 -6.15 -6.46
CA ASN A 189 -1.29 -6.86 -5.37
C ASN A 189 -1.94 -6.55 -4.02
N TYR A 190 -2.39 -5.31 -3.81
CA TYR A 190 -3.17 -4.97 -2.62
C TYR A 190 -4.51 -5.71 -2.55
N CYS A 191 -5.17 -5.93 -3.69
CA CYS A 191 -6.40 -6.72 -3.74
C CYS A 191 -6.14 -8.20 -3.41
N ILE A 192 -5.02 -8.78 -3.89
CA ILE A 192 -4.61 -10.13 -3.49
C ILE A 192 -4.37 -10.19 -1.98
N CYS A 193 -3.64 -9.22 -1.42
CA CYS A 193 -3.46 -9.11 0.04
C CYS A 193 -4.81 -9.07 0.77
N CYS A 194 -5.77 -8.24 0.33
CA CYS A 194 -7.12 -8.17 0.92
C CYS A 194 -7.95 -9.45 0.75
N LEU A 195 -7.74 -10.19 -0.33
CA LEU A 195 -8.45 -11.44 -0.59
C LEU A 195 -7.99 -12.55 0.36
N PHE A 196 -6.69 -12.64 0.63
CA PHE A 196 -6.11 -13.72 1.44
C PHE A 196 -5.90 -13.35 2.92
N GLN A 197 -5.86 -12.06 3.28
CA GLN A 197 -5.80 -11.62 4.67
C GLN A 197 -7.22 -11.63 5.29
N ASN A 198 -7.56 -12.66 6.06
CA ASN A 198 -8.77 -12.61 6.88
C ASN A 198 -8.57 -13.26 8.24
N GLU A 199 -9.23 -12.72 9.26
CA GLU A 199 -9.18 -13.23 10.63
C GLU A 199 -9.89 -14.59 10.81
N LEU A 200 -10.87 -14.89 9.94
CA LEU A 200 -11.67 -16.12 10.03
C LEU A 200 -10.93 -17.36 9.55
N ALA A 201 -9.87 -17.20 8.76
CA ALA A 201 -9.11 -18.28 8.17
C ALA A 201 -7.62 -17.95 8.25
N VAL A 202 -6.88 -18.72 9.05
CA VAL A 202 -5.41 -18.61 9.07
C VAL A 202 -4.89 -19.10 7.72
N PRO A 203 -4.07 -18.31 7.00
CA PRO A 203 -3.46 -18.73 5.75
C PRO A 203 -2.64 -20.01 5.92
N ASN A 204 -2.76 -20.94 4.98
CA ASN A 204 -1.87 -22.10 4.91
C ASN A 204 -0.52 -21.71 4.26
N ILE A 205 0.38 -22.69 4.06
CA ILE A 205 1.71 -22.45 3.47
C ILE A 205 1.60 -21.86 2.05
N ASP A 206 0.69 -22.38 1.23
CA ASP A 206 0.50 -21.92 -0.15
C ASP A 206 -0.09 -20.50 -0.20
N ASP A 207 -1.07 -20.21 0.68
CA ASP A 207 -1.64 -18.89 0.86
C ASP A 207 -0.56 -17.89 1.31
N HIS A 208 0.35 -18.31 2.22
CA HIS A 208 1.48 -17.49 2.64
C HIS A 208 2.45 -17.22 1.49
N ALA A 209 2.70 -18.16 0.58
CA ALA A 209 3.53 -17.91 -0.60
C ALA A 209 2.88 -16.88 -1.55
N VAL A 210 1.55 -16.94 -1.74
CA VAL A 210 0.78 -15.95 -2.51
C VAL A 210 0.85 -14.58 -1.86
N LEU A 211 0.62 -14.50 -0.54
CA LEU A 211 0.69 -13.27 0.24
C LEU A 211 2.09 -12.66 0.25
N LEU A 212 3.15 -13.47 0.40
CA LEU A 212 4.53 -13.02 0.39
C LEU A 212 4.86 -12.33 -0.95
N THR A 213 4.48 -12.97 -2.05
CA THR A 213 4.70 -12.42 -3.40
C THR A 213 3.93 -11.12 -3.59
N ALA A 214 2.63 -11.11 -3.27
CA ALA A 214 1.79 -9.93 -3.46
C ALA A 214 2.23 -8.75 -2.57
N ALA A 215 2.48 -8.99 -1.29
CA ALA A 215 2.92 -7.94 -0.36
C ALA A 215 4.29 -7.37 -0.78
N SER A 216 5.22 -8.22 -1.22
CA SER A 216 6.53 -7.80 -1.71
C SER A 216 6.41 -6.91 -2.95
N GLU A 217 5.65 -7.35 -3.96
CA GLU A 217 5.43 -6.55 -5.16
C GLU A 217 4.72 -5.22 -4.86
N ASN A 218 3.73 -5.22 -3.95
CA ASN A 218 3.02 -4.00 -3.58
C ASN A 218 3.96 -2.96 -2.97
N ALA A 219 4.74 -3.35 -1.96
CA ALA A 219 5.66 -2.45 -1.26
C ALA A 219 6.69 -1.84 -2.23
N ARG A 220 7.28 -2.67 -3.10
CA ARG A 220 8.25 -2.20 -4.11
C ARG A 220 7.63 -1.29 -5.16
N CYS A 221 6.42 -1.60 -5.63
CA CYS A 221 5.71 -0.72 -6.57
C CYS A 221 5.43 0.64 -5.93
N PHE A 222 4.95 0.65 -4.68
CA PHE A 222 4.70 1.87 -3.93
C PHE A 222 5.98 2.70 -3.75
N ARG A 223 7.08 2.04 -3.37
CA ARG A 223 8.37 2.72 -3.18
C ARG A 223 8.88 3.36 -4.46
N ARG A 224 8.85 2.63 -5.58
CA ARG A 224 9.22 3.17 -6.90
C ARG A 224 8.37 4.37 -7.30
N ILE A 225 7.07 4.38 -6.97
CA ILE A 225 6.20 5.54 -7.20
C ILE A 225 6.66 6.74 -6.35
N GLN A 226 6.92 6.52 -5.05
CA GLN A 226 7.36 7.58 -4.14
C GLN A 226 8.72 8.18 -4.51
N GLU A 227 9.68 7.38 -4.99
CA GLU A 227 10.99 7.87 -5.42
C GLU A 227 10.90 8.89 -6.55
N HIS A 228 9.93 8.69 -7.46
CA HIS A 228 9.70 9.62 -8.56
C HIS A 228 8.81 10.80 -8.12
N ARG A 229 7.80 10.55 -7.27
CA ARG A 229 6.84 11.56 -6.81
C ARG A 229 6.55 11.40 -5.31
N PRO A 230 7.36 11.99 -4.42
CA PRO A 230 7.28 11.75 -2.97
C PRO A 230 5.94 12.10 -2.31
N MET A 231 5.16 13.01 -2.91
CA MET A 231 3.87 13.46 -2.38
C MET A 231 2.68 12.66 -2.89
N VAL A 232 2.86 11.83 -3.93
CA VAL A 232 1.78 11.00 -4.47
C VAL A 232 1.42 9.92 -3.45
N TYR A 233 0.10 9.74 -3.25
CA TYR A 233 -0.47 8.84 -2.23
C TYR A 233 0.00 9.11 -0.79
N CYS A 234 0.48 10.30 -0.47
CA CYS A 234 0.75 10.65 0.93
C CYS A 234 -0.55 10.99 1.67
N THR A 235 -1.37 9.96 1.91
CA THR A 235 -2.68 10.03 2.58
C THR A 235 -2.73 9.10 3.78
N TRP A 236 -3.66 9.36 4.73
CA TRP A 236 -3.86 8.47 5.87
C TRP A 236 -4.33 7.07 5.45
N THR A 237 -5.16 6.99 4.41
CA THR A 237 -5.59 5.71 3.83
C THR A 237 -4.38 4.91 3.36
N THR A 238 -3.50 5.53 2.59
CA THR A 238 -2.30 4.86 2.09
C THR A 238 -1.34 4.45 3.21
N LEU A 239 -1.21 5.24 4.27
CA LEU A 239 -0.47 4.82 5.47
C LEU A 239 -1.02 3.50 6.03
N LEU A 240 -2.35 3.39 6.20
CA LEU A 240 -2.98 2.17 6.71
C LEU A 240 -2.80 1.00 5.75
N GLU A 241 -2.89 1.23 4.43
CA GLU A 241 -2.68 0.21 3.40
C GLU A 241 -1.23 -0.31 3.42
N GLN A 242 -0.24 0.59 3.46
CA GLN A 242 1.18 0.21 3.48
C GLN A 242 1.59 -0.43 4.81
N PHE A 243 1.04 0.03 5.94
CA PHE A 243 1.21 -0.66 7.22
C PHE A 243 0.65 -2.07 7.18
N THR A 244 -0.56 -2.23 6.61
CA THR A 244 -1.20 -3.54 6.44
C THR A 244 -0.33 -4.47 5.59
N VAL A 245 0.16 -4.00 4.44
CA VAL A 245 1.08 -4.75 3.56
C VAL A 245 2.35 -5.17 4.31
N GLY A 246 2.94 -4.27 5.09
CA GLY A 246 4.10 -4.58 5.92
C GLY A 246 3.83 -5.67 6.96
N ILE A 247 2.70 -5.61 7.66
CA ILE A 247 2.31 -6.64 8.62
C ILE A 247 2.04 -7.99 7.94
N ILE A 248 1.40 -8.00 6.76
CA ILE A 248 1.23 -9.23 5.97
C ILE A 248 2.59 -9.84 5.65
N LEU A 249 3.53 -9.03 5.15
CA LEU A 249 4.85 -9.49 4.75
C LEU A 249 5.58 -10.15 5.94
N ILE A 250 5.61 -9.48 7.09
CA ILE A 250 6.15 -10.03 8.34
C ILE A 250 5.41 -11.32 8.74
N SER A 251 4.07 -11.31 8.68
CA SER A 251 3.27 -12.46 9.09
C SER A 251 3.54 -13.71 8.25
N CYS A 252 4.01 -13.57 7.00
CA CYS A 252 4.42 -14.70 6.18
C CYS A 252 5.67 -15.38 6.75
N PHE A 253 6.67 -14.62 7.22
CA PHE A 253 7.84 -15.20 7.89
C PHE A 253 7.41 -15.95 9.16
N TRP A 254 6.57 -15.35 10.00
CA TRP A 254 6.12 -15.98 11.24
C TRP A 254 5.14 -17.14 11.04
N GLY A 255 4.36 -17.09 9.96
CA GLY A 255 3.34 -18.08 9.64
C GLY A 255 3.83 -19.24 8.76
N THR A 256 5.08 -19.21 8.30
CA THR A 256 5.70 -20.30 7.55
C THR A 256 6.93 -20.80 8.29
N PRO A 257 6.91 -22.04 8.82
CA PRO A 257 8.05 -22.66 9.48
C PRO A 257 9.23 -22.69 8.54
N TYR A 258 10.42 -22.67 9.13
CA TYR A 258 11.65 -22.54 8.38
C TYR A 258 11.79 -23.59 7.26
N ILE A 259 11.48 -24.84 7.58
CA ILE A 259 11.56 -25.99 6.67
C ILE A 259 10.64 -25.89 5.44
N TYR A 260 9.60 -25.05 5.49
CA TYR A 260 8.64 -24.84 4.42
C TYR A 260 8.85 -23.53 3.66
N ARG A 261 9.83 -22.72 4.06
CA ARG A 261 10.14 -21.47 3.33
C ARG A 261 10.86 -21.80 2.03
N SER A 262 10.22 -21.46 0.92
CA SER A 262 10.85 -21.51 -0.38
C SER A 262 11.97 -20.48 -0.52
N THR A 263 12.73 -20.55 -1.61
CA THR A 263 13.76 -19.55 -1.95
C THR A 263 13.21 -18.13 -2.07
N ALA A 264 11.89 -17.95 -2.26
CA ALA A 264 11.24 -16.66 -2.33
C ALA A 264 11.40 -15.83 -1.03
N PHE A 265 11.50 -16.47 0.14
CA PHE A 265 11.71 -15.76 1.42
C PHE A 265 13.10 -15.10 1.52
N GLN A 266 14.05 -15.52 0.69
CA GLN A 266 15.43 -15.02 0.64
C GLN A 266 15.72 -14.28 -0.66
N ALA A 267 14.72 -14.14 -1.53
CA ALA A 267 14.90 -13.40 -2.76
C ALA A 267 15.25 -11.94 -2.44
N PRO A 268 16.21 -11.32 -3.14
CA PRO A 268 16.57 -9.91 -2.94
C PRO A 268 15.35 -8.99 -2.97
N ASP A 269 14.39 -9.29 -3.84
CA ASP A 269 13.13 -8.57 -3.99
C ASP A 269 12.27 -8.59 -2.71
N THR A 270 12.18 -9.74 -2.03
CA THR A 270 11.41 -9.89 -0.78
C THR A 270 12.10 -9.14 0.37
N LEU A 271 13.43 -9.22 0.43
CA LEU A 271 14.21 -8.51 1.44
C LEU A 271 14.13 -6.99 1.25
N GLN A 272 14.23 -6.53 0.00
CA GLN A 272 14.05 -5.12 -0.36
C GLN A 272 12.65 -4.64 0.02
N ALA A 273 11.62 -5.46 -0.15
CA ALA A 273 10.26 -5.08 0.22
C ALA A 273 10.08 -4.81 1.73
N LEU A 274 10.79 -5.54 2.60
CA LEU A 274 10.81 -5.27 4.05
C LEU A 274 11.44 -3.89 4.32
N GLU A 275 12.57 -3.59 3.68
CA GLU A 275 13.25 -2.29 3.81
C GLU A 275 12.40 -1.14 3.26
N ASP A 276 11.73 -1.36 2.13
CA ASP A 276 10.85 -0.39 1.47
C ASP A 276 9.63 -0.05 2.34
N CYS A 277 9.04 -1.05 3.01
CA CYS A 277 7.97 -0.84 3.99
C CYS A 277 8.45 0.01 5.17
N GLY A 278 9.62 -0.33 5.75
CA GLY A 278 10.20 0.42 6.87
C GLY A 278 10.48 1.88 6.49
N SER A 279 11.08 2.10 5.32
CA SER A 279 11.37 3.42 4.78
C SER A 279 10.10 4.24 4.52
N THR A 280 9.07 3.59 3.98
CA THR A 280 7.76 4.21 3.71
C THR A 280 7.09 4.67 5.01
N LEU A 281 7.02 3.78 6.02
CA LEU A 281 6.40 4.10 7.31
C LEU A 281 7.18 5.16 8.08
N SER A 282 8.52 5.12 8.02
CA SER A 282 9.37 6.18 8.57
C SER A 282 9.07 7.53 7.91
N GLY A 283 8.90 7.56 6.59
CA GLY A 283 8.50 8.76 5.85
C GLY A 283 7.16 9.35 6.33
N PHE A 284 6.17 8.49 6.57
CA PHE A 284 4.89 8.93 7.16
C PHE A 284 5.04 9.43 8.60
N ALA A 285 5.80 8.74 9.46
CA ALA A 285 6.03 9.12 10.85
C ALA A 285 6.77 10.48 10.97
N ASN A 286 7.75 10.72 10.11
CA ASN A 286 8.46 12.00 10.05
C ASN A 286 7.53 13.17 9.67
N ARG A 287 6.48 12.90 8.89
CA ARG A 287 5.51 13.91 8.46
C ARG A 287 4.38 14.10 9.46
N TRP A 288 3.88 13.01 10.02
CA TRP A 288 2.74 12.99 10.93
C TRP A 288 3.17 12.29 12.21
N LYS A 289 3.22 13.04 13.32
CA LYS A 289 3.50 12.46 14.64
C LYS A 289 2.54 11.32 15.00
N ASN A 290 1.28 11.44 14.57
CA ASN A 290 0.30 10.36 14.75
C ASN A 290 0.63 9.11 13.90
N ALA A 291 1.54 9.14 12.94
CA ALA A 291 1.96 7.93 12.22
C ALA A 291 3.07 7.14 12.93
N GLU A 292 3.66 7.67 14.00
CA GLU A 292 4.80 7.08 14.74
C GLU A 292 4.51 5.65 15.24
N VAL A 293 3.32 5.42 15.82
CA VAL A 293 2.91 4.09 16.31
C VAL A 293 2.99 2.99 15.24
N TYR A 294 2.66 3.31 13.98
CA TYR A 294 2.69 2.33 12.89
C TYR A 294 4.13 1.96 12.53
N TYR A 295 5.02 2.96 12.49
CA TYR A 295 6.44 2.76 12.23
C TYR A 295 7.13 2.01 13.38
N GLU A 296 6.86 2.38 14.63
CA GLU A 296 7.41 1.71 15.82
C GLU A 296 6.98 0.25 15.89
N THR A 297 5.69 -0.02 15.66
CA THR A 297 5.15 -1.39 15.63
C THR A 297 5.85 -2.21 14.54
N TYR A 298 5.92 -1.67 13.32
CA TYR A 298 6.57 -2.37 12.21
C TYR A 298 8.05 -2.64 12.48
N THR A 299 8.77 -1.65 13.00
CA THR A 299 10.20 -1.75 13.32
C THR A 299 10.45 -2.80 14.40
N LEU A 300 9.66 -2.79 15.48
CA LEU A 300 9.76 -3.78 16.56
C LEU A 300 9.53 -5.20 16.03
N LEU A 301 8.44 -5.42 15.27
CA LEU A 301 8.13 -6.73 14.70
C LEU A 301 9.20 -7.19 13.70
N THR A 302 9.66 -6.31 12.80
CA THR A 302 10.69 -6.63 11.80
C THR A 302 12.01 -7.00 12.48
N SER A 303 12.41 -6.28 13.53
CA SER A 303 13.67 -6.56 14.25
C SER A 303 13.73 -7.94 14.89
N GLN A 304 12.57 -8.53 15.19
CA GLN A 304 12.45 -9.88 15.76
C GLN A 304 12.12 -10.93 14.71
N THR A 305 11.86 -10.51 13.47
CA THR A 305 11.45 -11.42 12.40
C THR A 305 12.65 -12.27 11.98
N PRO A 306 12.52 -13.61 11.94
CA PRO A 306 13.61 -14.51 11.55
C PRO A 306 13.82 -14.48 10.04
N ILE A 307 14.44 -13.41 9.53
CA ILE A 307 14.68 -13.24 8.09
C ILE A 307 15.68 -14.29 7.60
N SER A 308 16.81 -14.46 8.28
CA SER A 308 17.84 -15.45 7.94
C SER A 308 17.49 -16.84 8.47
N PHE A 309 18.08 -17.90 7.89
CA PHE A 309 18.07 -19.28 8.41
C PHE A 309 18.67 -19.31 9.81
N PRO A 310 17.89 -19.35 10.90
CA PRO A 310 18.49 -19.60 12.21
C PRO A 310 18.90 -21.07 12.25
N ASP A 311 19.97 -21.37 12.98
CA ASP A 311 20.32 -22.76 13.32
C ASP A 311 19.24 -23.45 14.18
N ASN A 312 18.32 -22.68 14.77
CA ASN A 312 17.18 -23.16 15.55
C ASN A 312 15.86 -23.05 14.76
N SER A 313 15.16 -24.18 14.65
CA SER A 313 13.84 -24.33 14.00
C SER A 313 12.69 -23.70 14.78
N ASP A 314 12.87 -23.46 16.08
CA ASP A 314 11.86 -22.89 16.97
C ASP A 314 12.20 -21.43 17.27
N PHE A 315 11.56 -20.52 16.55
CA PHE A 315 11.63 -19.09 16.84
C PHE A 315 10.32 -18.63 17.48
N GLU A 316 10.44 -17.93 18.61
CA GLU A 316 9.33 -17.35 19.37
C GLU A 316 9.55 -15.85 19.55
N PHE A 317 8.45 -15.10 19.67
CA PHE A 317 8.55 -13.68 19.95
C PHE A 317 9.03 -13.47 21.40
N PRO A 318 10.09 -12.66 21.66
CA PRO A 318 10.69 -12.57 22.98
C PRO A 318 9.72 -12.07 24.06
N ASP A 319 9.60 -12.80 25.17
CA ASP A 319 8.70 -12.47 26.28
C ASP A 319 8.90 -11.05 26.83
N GLN A 320 10.15 -10.60 26.91
CA GLN A 320 10.51 -9.26 27.39
C GLN A 320 9.94 -8.12 26.52
N LEU A 321 9.66 -8.37 25.24
CA LEU A 321 9.11 -7.39 24.31
C LEU A 321 7.57 -7.46 24.20
N LYS A 322 6.94 -8.52 24.73
CA LYS A 322 5.48 -8.71 24.71
C LYS A 322 4.71 -7.54 25.34
N PRO A 323 5.13 -6.94 26.48
CA PRO A 323 4.44 -5.78 27.04
C PRO A 323 4.47 -4.56 26.11
N GLN A 324 5.62 -4.31 25.49
CA GLN A 324 5.81 -3.17 24.58
C GLN A 324 4.92 -3.29 23.34
N ILE A 325 4.97 -4.44 22.66
CA ILE A 325 4.15 -4.67 21.46
C ILE A 325 2.65 -4.70 21.80
N SER A 326 2.28 -5.14 23.01
CA SER A 326 0.87 -5.12 23.45
C SER A 326 0.36 -3.68 23.62
N GLY A 327 1.15 -2.78 24.22
CA GLY A 327 0.79 -1.36 24.32
C GLY A 327 0.67 -0.67 22.95
N LEU A 328 1.57 -1.00 22.02
CA LEU A 328 1.48 -0.54 20.63
C LEU A 328 0.22 -1.08 19.94
N THR A 329 -0.09 -2.37 20.12
CA THR A 329 -1.27 -3.01 19.52
C THR A 329 -2.57 -2.40 20.03
N GLN A 330 -2.66 -2.11 21.33
CA GLN A 330 -3.81 -1.38 21.91
C GLN A 330 -3.97 0.00 21.28
N THR A 331 -2.87 0.75 21.11
CA THR A 331 -2.91 2.07 20.47
C THR A 331 -3.35 1.99 19.01
N LEU A 332 -2.97 0.93 18.29
CA LEU A 332 -3.42 0.67 16.92
C LEU A 332 -4.93 0.36 16.85
N GLU A 333 -5.44 -0.42 17.80
CA GLU A 333 -6.87 -0.73 17.93
C GLU A 333 -7.69 0.55 18.18
N GLU A 334 -7.25 1.40 19.11
CA GLU A 334 -7.88 2.70 19.40
C GLU A 334 -7.89 3.63 18.18
N ARG A 335 -6.97 3.42 17.23
CA ARG A 335 -6.87 4.18 15.97
C ARG A 335 -7.60 3.53 14.80
N GLY A 336 -8.38 2.47 15.05
CA GLY A 336 -9.24 1.84 14.06
C GLY A 336 -8.51 0.96 13.05
N VAL A 337 -7.34 0.43 13.40
CA VAL A 337 -6.68 -0.61 12.59
C VAL A 337 -7.59 -1.83 12.49
N SER A 338 -7.64 -2.44 11.30
CA SER A 338 -8.55 -3.57 11.07
C SER A 338 -8.22 -4.78 11.96
N MET A 339 -9.26 -5.48 12.42
CA MET A 339 -9.12 -6.69 13.24
C MET A 339 -8.27 -7.78 12.56
N ALA A 340 -8.27 -7.86 11.23
CA ALA A 340 -7.41 -8.80 10.50
C ALA A 340 -5.91 -8.52 10.74
N VAL A 341 -5.51 -7.24 10.77
CA VAL A 341 -4.13 -6.82 11.04
C VAL A 341 -3.77 -7.08 12.51
N LEU A 342 -4.65 -6.72 13.44
CA LEU A 342 -4.46 -6.98 14.87
C LEU A 342 -4.34 -8.49 15.15
N ALA A 343 -5.15 -9.32 14.48
CA ALA A 343 -5.07 -10.78 14.59
C ALA A 343 -3.75 -11.35 14.03
N MET A 344 -3.20 -10.77 12.95
CA MET A 344 -1.87 -11.13 12.46
C MET A 344 -0.78 -10.81 13.49
N ILE A 345 -0.81 -9.62 14.08
CA ILE A 345 0.12 -9.21 15.14
C ILE A 345 -0.01 -10.15 16.36
N GLY A 346 -1.23 -10.42 16.81
CA GLY A 346 -1.50 -11.34 17.92
C GLY A 346 -0.93 -12.75 17.67
N ARG A 347 -1.03 -13.26 16.44
CA ARG A 347 -0.43 -14.55 16.04
C ARG A 347 1.09 -14.55 16.05
N ILE A 348 1.72 -13.45 15.65
CA ILE A 348 3.19 -13.28 15.74
C ILE A 348 3.65 -13.35 17.20
N ILE A 349 2.90 -12.70 18.10
CA ILE A 349 3.27 -12.59 19.52
C ILE A 349 3.01 -13.90 20.29
N SER A 350 1.94 -14.62 19.92
CA SER A 350 1.39 -15.71 20.75
C SER A 350 1.78 -17.12 20.29
N SER A 351 2.22 -17.30 19.04
CA SER A 351 2.47 -18.64 18.48
C SER A 351 3.94 -18.87 18.11
N PRO A 352 4.58 -19.93 18.63
CA PRO A 352 5.77 -20.49 18.00
C PRO A 352 5.43 -20.91 16.56
N ALA A 353 6.31 -20.65 15.60
CA ALA A 353 6.07 -21.10 14.23
C ALA A 353 5.97 -22.64 14.11
N SER A 354 6.58 -23.37 15.04
CA SER A 354 6.59 -24.84 15.08
C SER A 354 5.32 -25.49 15.67
N SER A 355 4.44 -24.73 16.33
CA SER A 355 3.26 -25.30 16.99
C SER A 355 2.02 -25.36 16.07
N ARG A 356 2.14 -24.99 14.80
CA ARG A 356 1.03 -25.09 13.85
C ARG A 356 1.10 -26.45 13.17
N GLU A 357 0.09 -27.28 13.42
CA GLU A 357 -0.10 -28.52 12.66
C GLU A 357 -0.35 -28.14 11.19
N TYR A 358 0.62 -28.46 10.33
CA TYR A 358 0.47 -28.34 8.88
C TYR A 358 0.06 -29.71 8.34
N PRO A 359 -1.09 -29.83 7.63
CA PRO A 359 -1.50 -31.07 6.98
C PRO A 359 -0.62 -31.45 5.79
#